data_AF-E3CCR6-F1
#
_entry.id   AF-E3CCR6-F1
#
_cell.length_a   1.000
_cell.length_b   1.000
_cell.length_c   1.000
_cell.angle_alpha   90.00
_cell.angle_beta   90.00
_cell.angle_gamma   90.00
#
_symmetry.space_group_name_H-M   'P 1'
#
loop_
_entity.id
_entity.type
_entity.pdbx_description
1 polymer ?
#
loop_
_entity_poly.entity_id
_entity_poly.type
_entity_poly.pdbx_seq_one_letter_code
_entity_poly.pdbx_strand_id
1 'polypeptide(L)'
;MAKERVDVLAYKQGLFDTREQAKRGVMAGLVVAVINGERFDKPGEKIDEATELKLKGEKLKYVSRGGLKLEKALNQFGLSVEGKIAIDIGASTGGFTDVMLQNGASQVFSVDVGTNQLAWKLRNDPRVVSMEQFNFRYAEPDDFEATPSFASIDVSFISLDLILPALHRILAGNGQVVALVKPQFEAGREQIGKNGIIKDPKIHFAVLEKVAAFAGTHGFAVMGVDYSPIQGGHGNIEFLMYLEKKKRKQSQLQSSWRLLWSWHTRNLNMKSKNIRLEKIRRFIRDHEVGTQEEIVEHLKEEGISATQATVSRDIKELGIVKRPLKDMTYVYELPRKHHQGIGMIESNILSHRRMGEYVNFTMVPGTAPLVKRRLREIYKEHIFSIVADDDTILLIAYSAPEAENILKSIFGW
;
A
#
# COMPACT_ATOMS: atom_id res chain seq x y z
N MET A 1 -17.46 -7.02 -26.23
CA MET A 1 -16.48 -6.94 -25.12
C MET A 1 -15.34 -6.04 -25.55
N ALA A 2 -14.86 -5.18 -24.66
CA ALA A 2 -13.71 -4.33 -24.95
C ALA A 2 -12.47 -5.22 -25.15
N LYS A 3 -11.66 -4.90 -26.17
CA LYS A 3 -10.41 -5.62 -26.43
C LYS A 3 -9.22 -4.71 -26.15
N GLU A 4 -8.20 -5.27 -25.52
CA GLU A 4 -6.95 -4.59 -25.20
C GLU A 4 -5.76 -5.37 -25.75
N ARG A 5 -4.67 -4.66 -26.07
CA ARG A 5 -3.43 -5.32 -26.47
C ARG A 5 -2.85 -6.14 -25.32
N VAL A 6 -2.32 -7.33 -25.60
CA VAL A 6 -1.70 -8.21 -24.58
C VAL A 6 -0.65 -7.46 -23.75
N ASP A 7 0.23 -6.69 -24.39
CA ASP A 7 1.27 -5.93 -23.68
C ASP A 7 0.70 -4.85 -22.75
N VAL A 8 -0.32 -4.12 -23.21
CA VAL A 8 -1.01 -3.11 -22.41
C VAL A 8 -1.76 -3.77 -21.26
N LEU A 9 -2.42 -4.91 -21.49
CA LEU A 9 -3.15 -5.63 -20.47
C LEU A 9 -2.22 -6.21 -19.40
N ALA A 10 -1.10 -6.81 -19.80
CA ALA A 10 -0.08 -7.33 -18.89
C ALA A 10 0.53 -6.22 -18.02
N TYR A 11 0.79 -5.05 -18.61
CA TYR A 11 1.20 -3.86 -17.85
C TYR A 11 0.10 -3.38 -16.89
N LYS A 12 -1.15 -3.25 -17.35
CA LYS A 12 -2.29 -2.81 -16.53
C LYS A 12 -2.53 -3.74 -15.33
N GLN A 13 -2.33 -5.05 -15.51
CA GLN A 13 -2.45 -6.05 -14.46
C GLN A 13 -1.19 -6.11 -13.56
N GLY A 14 -0.18 -5.27 -13.80
CA GLY A 14 1.03 -5.21 -12.98
C GLY A 14 1.91 -6.45 -13.07
N LEU A 15 1.95 -7.12 -14.23
CA LEU A 15 2.96 -8.16 -14.50
C LEU A 15 4.34 -7.54 -14.79
N PHE A 16 4.35 -6.26 -15.18
CA PHE A 16 5.56 -5.51 -15.54
C PHE A 16 5.41 -4.05 -15.10
N ASP A 17 6.52 -3.39 -14.76
CA ASP A 17 6.52 -2.02 -14.26
C ASP A 17 6.27 -0.97 -15.34
N THR A 18 6.49 -1.33 -16.61
CA THR A 18 6.28 -0.44 -17.75
C THR A 18 5.67 -1.17 -18.95
N ARG A 19 5.01 -0.42 -19.83
CA ARG A 19 4.49 -0.96 -21.11
C ARG A 19 5.60 -1.54 -21.98
N GLU A 20 6.79 -0.93 -21.98
CA GLU A 20 7.90 -1.41 -22.80
C GLU A 20 8.49 -2.72 -22.24
N GLN A 21 8.55 -2.87 -20.91
CA GLN A 21 8.86 -4.15 -20.29
C GLN A 21 7.80 -5.21 -20.62
N ALA A 22 6.51 -4.86 -20.57
CA ALA A 22 5.44 -5.80 -20.91
C ALA A 22 5.52 -6.26 -22.37
N LYS A 23 5.78 -5.34 -23.30
CA LYS A 23 6.01 -5.67 -24.72
C LYS A 23 7.17 -6.65 -24.88
N ARG A 24 8.32 -6.40 -24.24
CA ARG A 24 9.47 -7.32 -24.24
C ARG A 24 9.13 -8.67 -23.60
N GLY A 25 8.36 -8.67 -22.51
CA GLY A 25 7.92 -9.87 -21.82
C GLY A 25 7.02 -10.76 -22.68
N VAL A 26 6.07 -10.17 -23.42
CA VAL A 26 5.25 -10.90 -24.39
C VAL A 26 6.13 -11.45 -25.52
N MET A 27 7.05 -10.66 -26.07
CA MET A 27 7.99 -11.13 -27.10
C MET A 27 8.90 -12.27 -26.61
N ALA A 28 9.25 -12.28 -25.33
CA ALA A 28 10.03 -13.34 -24.68
C ALA A 28 9.18 -14.57 -24.30
N GLY A 29 7.87 -14.58 -24.64
CA GLY A 29 6.97 -15.69 -24.33
C GLY A 29 6.72 -15.88 -22.83
N LEU A 30 6.87 -14.81 -22.04
CA LEU A 30 6.69 -14.82 -20.59
C LEU A 30 5.23 -14.64 -20.17
N VAL A 31 4.33 -14.21 -21.05
CA VAL A 31 2.95 -13.90 -20.69
C VAL A 31 2.03 -15.03 -21.12
N VAL A 32 1.28 -15.58 -20.18
CA VAL A 32 0.30 -16.65 -20.43
C VAL A 32 -1.06 -16.30 -19.82
N ALA A 33 -2.14 -16.77 -20.42
CA ALA A 33 -3.47 -16.70 -19.85
C ALA A 33 -3.57 -17.62 -18.63
N VAL A 34 -4.23 -17.13 -17.57
CA VAL A 34 -4.40 -17.89 -16.33
C VAL A 34 -5.29 -19.12 -16.54
N ILE A 35 -6.37 -18.97 -17.32
CA ILE A 35 -7.44 -19.97 -17.42
C ILE A 35 -7.04 -21.24 -18.17
N ASN A 36 -6.28 -21.12 -19.26
CA ASN A 36 -5.92 -22.22 -20.16
C ASN A 36 -4.39 -22.40 -20.32
N GLY A 37 -3.58 -21.50 -19.77
CA GLY A 37 -2.12 -21.52 -19.92
C GLY A 37 -1.62 -21.14 -21.31
N GLU A 38 -2.49 -20.61 -22.18
CA GLU A 38 -2.14 -20.18 -23.53
C GLU A 38 -1.09 -19.07 -23.48
N ARG A 39 -0.01 -19.24 -24.25
CA ARG A 39 1.08 -18.27 -24.34
C ARG A 39 0.78 -17.25 -25.42
N PHE A 40 0.97 -15.98 -25.10
CA PHE A 40 0.87 -14.90 -26.08
C PHE A 40 2.24 -14.56 -26.66
N ASP A 41 2.33 -14.58 -27.99
CA ASP A 41 3.58 -14.32 -28.72
C ASP A 41 3.61 -12.91 -29.34
N LYS A 42 2.46 -12.25 -29.48
CA LYS A 42 2.32 -10.97 -30.16
C LYS A 42 1.86 -9.88 -29.17
N PRO A 43 2.72 -8.89 -28.84
CA PRO A 43 2.36 -7.80 -27.93
C PRO A 43 1.10 -7.04 -28.32
N GLY A 44 0.92 -6.83 -29.62
CA GLY A 44 -0.22 -6.09 -30.18
C GLY A 44 -1.47 -6.90 -30.46
N GLU A 45 -1.48 -8.18 -30.13
CA GLU A 45 -2.67 -9.01 -30.21
C GLU A 45 -3.76 -8.46 -29.29
N LYS A 46 -4.98 -8.35 -29.81
CA LYS A 46 -6.12 -7.80 -29.06
C LYS A 46 -6.93 -8.92 -28.44
N ILE A 47 -6.84 -9.04 -27.13
CA ILE A 47 -7.54 -10.03 -26.31
C ILE A 47 -8.64 -9.34 -25.49
N ASP A 48 -9.51 -10.13 -24.87
CA ASP A 48 -10.51 -9.59 -23.95
C ASP A 48 -9.82 -8.85 -22.80
N GLU A 49 -10.31 -7.66 -22.44
CA GLU A 49 -9.77 -6.92 -21.29
C GLU A 49 -10.02 -7.66 -19.95
N ALA A 50 -10.99 -8.58 -19.92
CA ALA A 50 -11.23 -9.47 -18.79
C ALA A 50 -10.25 -10.66 -18.71
N THR A 51 -9.42 -10.90 -19.73
CA THR A 51 -8.48 -12.02 -19.72
C THR A 51 -7.41 -11.81 -18.65
N GLU A 52 -7.40 -12.68 -17.64
CA GLU A 52 -6.34 -12.68 -16.63
C GLU A 52 -5.03 -13.27 -17.17
N LEU A 53 -3.94 -12.56 -16.91
CA LEU A 53 -2.60 -12.91 -17.33
C LEU A 53 -1.72 -13.21 -16.12
N LYS A 54 -0.76 -14.11 -16.31
CA LYS A 54 0.32 -14.39 -15.36
C LYS A 54 1.65 -14.56 -16.08
N LEU A 55 2.74 -14.59 -15.32
CA LEU A 55 4.04 -14.92 -15.88
C LEU A 55 4.17 -16.44 -16.09
N LYS A 56 4.85 -16.84 -17.16
CA LYS A 56 5.11 -18.25 -17.47
C LYS A 56 5.94 -18.87 -16.34
N GLY A 57 5.48 -20.00 -15.83
CA GLY A 57 6.10 -20.68 -14.69
C GLY A 57 5.62 -20.18 -13.32
N GLU A 58 4.86 -19.09 -13.27
CA GLU A 58 4.22 -18.62 -12.04
C GLU A 58 3.11 -19.60 -11.63
N LYS A 59 3.33 -20.25 -10.47
CA LYS A 59 2.28 -21.02 -9.79
C LYS A 59 1.43 -20.05 -8.99
N LEU A 60 0.25 -19.73 -9.52
CA LEU A 60 -0.74 -18.97 -8.76
C LEU A 60 -1.26 -19.86 -7.62
N LYS A 61 -1.33 -19.28 -6.42
CA LYS A 61 -1.94 -19.93 -5.26
C LYS A 61 -3.45 -20.11 -5.43
N TYR A 62 -4.08 -19.23 -6.19
CA TYR A 62 -5.52 -19.18 -6.45
C TYR A 62 -5.82 -19.24 -7.95
N VAL A 63 -7.07 -19.53 -8.33
CA VAL A 63 -7.53 -19.52 -9.73
C VAL A 63 -7.37 -18.18 -10.44
N SER A 64 -7.20 -17.08 -9.69
CA SER A 64 -6.92 -15.75 -10.21
C SER A 64 -6.02 -14.94 -9.29
N ARG A 65 -5.39 -13.91 -9.86
CA ARG A 65 -4.58 -12.97 -9.06
C ARG A 65 -5.43 -12.12 -8.12
N GLY A 66 -6.72 -12.00 -8.40
CA GLY A 66 -7.71 -11.40 -7.51
C GLY A 66 -7.59 -11.95 -6.09
N GLY A 67 -7.39 -13.26 -5.91
CA GLY A 67 -7.29 -13.90 -4.60
C GLY A 67 -6.26 -13.26 -3.64
N LEU A 68 -5.17 -12.68 -4.16
CA LEU A 68 -4.16 -11.99 -3.35
C LEU A 68 -4.75 -10.82 -2.54
N LYS A 69 -5.80 -10.16 -3.03
CA LYS A 69 -6.45 -9.05 -2.31
C LYS A 69 -7.14 -9.54 -1.04
N LEU A 70 -7.94 -10.61 -1.14
CA LEU A 70 -8.64 -11.18 0.00
C LEU A 70 -7.67 -11.87 0.96
N GLU A 71 -6.65 -12.57 0.45
CA GLU A 71 -5.58 -13.13 1.28
C GLU A 71 -4.92 -12.05 2.16
N LYS A 72 -4.56 -10.90 1.58
CA LYS A 72 -4.01 -9.79 2.36
C LYS A 72 -5.00 -9.33 3.43
N ALA A 73 -6.29 -9.17 3.10
CA ALA A 73 -7.28 -8.73 4.07
C ALA A 73 -7.46 -9.71 5.23
N LEU A 74 -7.52 -11.02 4.97
CA LEU A 74 -7.64 -12.03 6.02
C LEU A 74 -6.46 -11.97 6.98
N ASN A 75 -5.23 -11.89 6.45
CA ASN A 75 -4.01 -11.82 7.26
C ASN A 75 -3.92 -10.49 8.04
N GLN A 76 -4.13 -9.36 7.36
CA GLN A 76 -3.92 -8.03 7.94
C GLN A 76 -4.96 -7.69 9.00
N PHE A 77 -6.20 -8.16 8.84
CA PHE A 77 -7.30 -7.90 9.76
C PHE A 77 -7.52 -9.03 10.76
N GLY A 78 -6.74 -10.11 10.70
CA GLY A 78 -6.86 -11.26 11.61
C GLY A 78 -8.21 -11.97 11.48
N LEU A 79 -8.73 -12.08 10.26
CA LEU A 79 -10.02 -12.69 9.97
C LEU A 79 -9.86 -14.18 9.67
N SER A 80 -10.80 -14.97 10.17
CA SER A 80 -10.91 -16.39 9.82
C SER A 80 -12.24 -16.67 9.13
N VAL A 81 -12.20 -17.51 8.10
CA VAL A 81 -13.38 -18.06 7.41
C VAL A 81 -13.56 -19.56 7.67
N GLU A 82 -12.75 -20.14 8.56
CA GLU A 82 -12.80 -21.56 8.93
C GLU A 82 -14.20 -21.93 9.46
N GLY A 83 -14.82 -22.94 8.86
CA GLY A 83 -16.16 -23.43 9.19
C GLY A 83 -17.31 -22.47 8.84
N LYS A 84 -17.04 -21.28 8.29
CA LYS A 84 -18.06 -20.28 7.99
C LYS A 84 -18.72 -20.51 6.64
N ILE A 85 -20.01 -20.23 6.59
CA ILE A 85 -20.73 -19.97 5.35
C ILE A 85 -20.39 -18.55 4.92
N ALA A 86 -19.87 -18.42 3.71
CA ALA A 86 -19.42 -17.16 3.14
C ALA A 86 -20.16 -16.81 1.85
N ILE A 87 -20.10 -15.55 1.46
CA ILE A 87 -20.61 -15.05 0.19
C ILE A 87 -19.55 -14.20 -0.52
N ASP A 88 -19.33 -14.46 -1.80
CA ASP A 88 -18.46 -13.70 -2.67
C ASP A 88 -19.29 -12.89 -3.66
N ILE A 89 -19.31 -11.57 -3.52
CA ILE A 89 -20.12 -10.66 -4.33
C ILE A 89 -19.23 -10.05 -5.42
N GLY A 90 -19.47 -10.45 -6.67
CA GLY A 90 -18.60 -10.18 -7.80
C GLY A 90 -17.52 -11.25 -7.96
N ALA A 91 -17.91 -12.53 -7.86
CA ALA A 91 -16.99 -13.67 -7.83
C ALA A 91 -16.10 -13.78 -9.08
N SER A 92 -16.60 -13.36 -10.25
CA SER A 92 -15.91 -13.42 -11.54
C SER A 92 -15.24 -14.77 -11.79
N THR A 93 -13.92 -14.82 -11.97
CA THR A 93 -13.14 -16.05 -12.16
C THR A 93 -13.08 -16.94 -10.91
N GLY A 94 -13.38 -16.38 -9.73
CA GLY A 94 -13.51 -17.09 -8.45
C GLY A 94 -12.29 -16.99 -7.52
N GLY A 95 -11.43 -15.99 -7.68
CA GLY A 95 -10.23 -15.85 -6.86
C GLY A 95 -10.52 -15.73 -5.36
N PHE A 96 -11.57 -14.98 -5.01
CA PHE A 96 -11.99 -14.78 -3.63
C PHE A 96 -12.67 -16.04 -3.07
N THR A 97 -13.56 -16.66 -3.85
CA THR A 97 -14.08 -18.00 -3.56
C THR A 97 -12.97 -19.01 -3.25
N ASP A 98 -11.94 -19.11 -4.09
CA ASP A 98 -10.82 -20.04 -3.88
C ASP A 98 -10.04 -19.73 -2.60
N VAL A 99 -9.77 -18.45 -2.31
CA VAL A 99 -9.18 -18.02 -1.03
C VAL A 99 -10.02 -18.53 0.14
N MET A 100 -11.34 -18.33 0.11
CA MET A 100 -12.20 -18.71 1.22
C MET A 100 -12.24 -20.23 1.41
N LEU A 101 -12.35 -21.00 0.33
CA LEU A 101 -12.33 -22.46 0.38
C LEU A 101 -11.01 -23.04 0.90
N GLN A 102 -9.87 -22.45 0.50
CA GLN A 102 -8.56 -22.86 0.97
C GLN A 102 -8.32 -22.49 2.45
N ASN A 103 -9.04 -21.49 2.97
CA ASN A 103 -9.01 -21.09 4.39
C ASN A 103 -10.18 -21.68 5.21
N GLY A 104 -10.76 -22.78 4.73
CA GLY A 104 -11.67 -23.62 5.52
C GLY A 104 -13.14 -23.18 5.51
N ALA A 105 -13.58 -22.30 4.61
CA ALA A 105 -15.00 -22.01 4.46
C ALA A 105 -15.79 -23.31 4.21
N SER A 106 -16.89 -23.48 4.95
CA SER A 106 -17.76 -24.66 4.85
C SER A 106 -18.65 -24.60 3.61
N GLN A 107 -19.02 -23.39 3.18
CA GLN A 107 -19.76 -23.12 1.97
C GLN A 107 -19.47 -21.70 1.46
N VAL A 108 -19.49 -21.49 0.14
CA VAL A 108 -19.34 -20.17 -0.49
C VAL A 108 -20.41 -19.95 -1.57
N PHE A 109 -21.30 -18.97 -1.35
CA PHE A 109 -22.17 -18.45 -2.40
C PHE A 109 -21.36 -17.53 -3.31
N SER A 110 -21.11 -17.95 -4.55
CA SER A 110 -20.33 -17.18 -5.53
C SER A 110 -21.27 -16.43 -6.46
N VAL A 111 -21.49 -15.15 -6.19
CA VAL A 111 -22.49 -14.32 -6.86
C VAL A 111 -21.84 -13.47 -7.95
N ASP A 112 -22.38 -13.51 -9.17
CA ASP A 112 -21.92 -12.65 -10.25
C ASP A 112 -23.06 -12.27 -11.21
N VAL A 113 -22.98 -11.08 -11.81
CA VAL A 113 -23.92 -10.62 -12.84
C VAL A 113 -23.60 -11.18 -14.23
N GLY A 114 -22.37 -11.65 -14.44
CA GLY A 114 -21.88 -12.26 -15.66
C GLY A 114 -22.42 -13.67 -15.88
N THR A 115 -21.84 -14.37 -16.85
CA THR A 115 -22.24 -15.73 -17.22
C THR A 115 -21.00 -16.52 -17.59
N ASN A 116 -20.91 -17.76 -17.11
CA ASN A 116 -19.81 -18.68 -17.37
C ASN A 116 -18.41 -18.10 -17.06
N GLN A 117 -18.28 -17.38 -15.96
CA GLN A 117 -17.02 -16.78 -15.53
C GLN A 117 -16.27 -17.65 -14.52
N LEU A 118 -17.01 -18.33 -13.63
CA LEU A 118 -16.39 -19.07 -12.53
C LEU A 118 -15.54 -20.23 -13.05
N ALA A 119 -14.29 -20.33 -12.56
CA ALA A 119 -13.37 -21.38 -12.97
C ALA A 119 -13.97 -22.78 -12.77
N TRP A 120 -13.77 -23.67 -13.75
CA TRP A 120 -14.39 -25.00 -13.76
C TRP A 120 -14.15 -25.81 -12.48
N LYS A 121 -12.93 -25.74 -11.91
CA LYS A 121 -12.61 -26.40 -10.64
C LYS A 121 -13.51 -25.94 -9.50
N LEU A 122 -13.79 -24.64 -9.40
CA LEU A 122 -14.63 -24.07 -8.34
C LEU A 122 -16.10 -24.36 -8.58
N ARG A 123 -16.55 -24.31 -9.84
CA ARG A 123 -17.92 -24.65 -10.22
C ARG A 123 -18.31 -26.08 -9.83
N ASN A 124 -17.35 -26.99 -9.77
CA ASN A 124 -17.56 -28.39 -9.38
C ASN A 124 -17.17 -28.69 -7.92
N ASP A 125 -16.73 -27.70 -7.13
CA ASP A 125 -16.47 -27.91 -5.69
C ASP A 125 -17.83 -27.99 -4.96
N PRO A 126 -18.11 -29.06 -4.20
CA PRO A 126 -19.40 -29.25 -3.53
C PRO A 126 -19.73 -28.18 -2.47
N ARG A 127 -18.74 -27.40 -2.04
CA ARG A 127 -18.92 -26.29 -1.10
C ARG A 127 -19.29 -24.99 -1.81
N VAL A 128 -19.31 -24.95 -3.14
CA VAL A 128 -19.59 -23.72 -3.90
C VAL A 128 -20.99 -23.74 -4.47
N VAL A 129 -21.75 -22.68 -4.20
CA VAL A 129 -23.04 -22.42 -4.85
C VAL A 129 -22.85 -21.28 -5.82
N SER A 130 -22.79 -21.58 -7.12
CA SER A 130 -22.62 -20.59 -8.18
C SER A 130 -23.94 -19.90 -8.50
N MET A 131 -24.02 -18.59 -8.28
CA MET A 131 -25.17 -17.73 -8.56
C MET A 131 -24.79 -16.70 -9.64
N GLU A 132 -24.63 -17.16 -10.88
CA GLU A 132 -24.37 -16.30 -12.04
C GLU A 132 -25.68 -15.67 -12.56
N GLN A 133 -25.56 -14.62 -13.39
CA GLN A 133 -26.70 -13.81 -13.86
C GLN A 133 -27.55 -13.22 -12.72
N PHE A 134 -26.95 -13.04 -11.54
CA PHE A 134 -27.64 -12.60 -10.35
C PHE A 134 -27.19 -11.21 -9.92
N ASN A 135 -28.12 -10.26 -9.96
CA ASN A 135 -27.83 -8.88 -9.54
C ASN A 135 -28.03 -8.71 -8.04
N PHE A 136 -26.92 -8.71 -7.30
CA PHE A 136 -26.93 -8.68 -5.84
C PHE A 136 -27.66 -7.48 -5.22
N ARG A 137 -27.87 -6.39 -5.96
CA ARG A 137 -28.67 -5.23 -5.49
C ARG A 137 -30.09 -5.62 -5.08
N TYR A 138 -30.65 -6.64 -5.73
CA TYR A 138 -32.01 -7.12 -5.54
C TYR A 138 -32.07 -8.42 -4.74
N ALA A 139 -30.94 -8.83 -4.15
CA ALA A 139 -30.85 -10.04 -3.37
C ALA A 139 -31.71 -9.92 -2.09
N GLU A 140 -32.43 -10.99 -1.80
CA GLU A 140 -33.20 -11.16 -0.58
C GLU A 140 -32.73 -12.39 0.21
N PRO A 141 -33.00 -12.47 1.52
CA PRO A 141 -32.58 -13.61 2.33
C PRO A 141 -33.04 -14.98 1.79
N ASP A 142 -34.23 -15.03 1.17
CA ASP A 142 -34.83 -16.26 0.65
C ASP A 142 -34.11 -16.82 -0.59
N ASP A 143 -33.23 -16.03 -1.23
CA ASP A 143 -32.39 -16.49 -2.35
C ASP A 143 -31.26 -17.43 -1.89
N PHE A 144 -31.00 -17.51 -0.59
CA PHE A 144 -29.89 -18.25 -0.01
C PHE A 144 -30.39 -19.35 0.93
N GLU A 145 -29.96 -20.59 0.71
CA GLU A 145 -30.33 -21.74 1.54
C GLU A 145 -29.76 -21.67 2.97
N ALA A 146 -28.79 -20.78 3.21
CA ALA A 146 -28.22 -20.54 4.52
C ALA A 146 -27.71 -19.10 4.66
N THR A 147 -27.68 -18.62 5.90
CA THR A 147 -27.26 -17.25 6.21
C THR A 147 -25.73 -17.14 6.26
N PRO A 148 -25.08 -16.39 5.36
CA PRO A 148 -23.63 -16.21 5.41
C PRO A 148 -23.22 -15.36 6.63
N SER A 149 -22.05 -15.67 7.21
CA SER A 149 -21.46 -14.93 8.34
C SER A 149 -20.18 -14.19 7.96
N PHE A 150 -19.68 -14.41 6.75
CA PHE A 150 -18.59 -13.67 6.14
C PHE A 150 -18.97 -13.26 4.70
N ALA A 151 -18.59 -12.06 4.27
CA ALA A 151 -18.77 -11.62 2.90
C ALA A 151 -17.50 -10.98 2.33
N SER A 152 -17.24 -11.24 1.06
CA SER A 152 -16.29 -10.48 0.26
C SER A 152 -17.01 -9.72 -0.85
N ILE A 153 -16.54 -8.50 -1.17
CA ILE A 153 -17.11 -7.67 -2.24
C ILE A 153 -16.00 -7.18 -3.16
N ASP A 154 -15.99 -7.63 -4.42
CA ASP A 154 -15.10 -7.14 -5.49
C ASP A 154 -15.88 -6.78 -6.76
N VAL A 155 -16.81 -5.83 -6.66
CA VAL A 155 -17.65 -5.40 -7.79
C VAL A 155 -17.03 -4.25 -8.58
N SER A 156 -17.38 -4.13 -9.85
CA SER A 156 -16.94 -3.04 -10.74
C SER A 156 -18.14 -2.29 -11.33
N PHE A 157 -17.94 -1.03 -11.73
CA PHE A 157 -18.98 -0.17 -12.34
C PHE A 157 -20.20 0.13 -11.45
N ILE A 158 -20.08 -0.12 -10.15
CA ILE A 158 -21.13 0.13 -9.16
C ILE A 158 -20.50 0.62 -7.85
N SER A 159 -21.21 1.49 -7.14
CA SER A 159 -20.83 1.93 -5.79
C SER A 159 -21.28 0.92 -4.74
N LEU A 160 -20.47 0.75 -3.70
CA LEU A 160 -20.81 -0.06 -2.52
C LEU A 160 -22.08 0.43 -1.82
N ASP A 161 -22.47 1.70 -1.99
CA ASP A 161 -23.70 2.27 -1.43
C ASP A 161 -24.97 1.53 -1.91
N LEU A 162 -24.91 0.90 -3.08
CA LEU A 162 -26.00 0.08 -3.63
C LEU A 162 -25.94 -1.40 -3.23
N ILE A 163 -24.80 -1.86 -2.72
CA ILE A 163 -24.55 -3.27 -2.36
C ILE A 163 -24.75 -3.50 -0.86
N LEU A 164 -24.22 -2.60 -0.03
CA LEU A 164 -24.28 -2.74 1.43
C LEU A 164 -25.71 -2.86 1.99
N PRO A 165 -26.74 -2.16 1.48
CA PRO A 165 -28.11 -2.33 1.97
C PRO A 165 -28.67 -3.74 1.75
N ALA A 166 -28.38 -4.35 0.60
CA ALA A 166 -28.77 -5.74 0.30
C ALA A 166 -27.99 -6.71 1.19
N LEU A 167 -26.68 -6.53 1.28
CA LEU A 167 -25.83 -7.35 2.15
C LEU A 167 -26.26 -7.28 3.62
N HIS A 168 -26.68 -6.10 4.10
CA HIS A 168 -27.18 -5.96 5.46
C HIS A 168 -28.41 -6.83 5.73
N ARG A 169 -29.29 -7.08 4.75
CA ARG A 169 -30.46 -7.98 4.94
C ARG A 169 -30.03 -9.44 5.05
N ILE A 170 -29.04 -9.85 4.26
CA ILE A 170 -28.61 -11.25 4.09
C ILE A 170 -27.60 -11.71 5.14
N LEU A 171 -26.65 -10.85 5.53
CA LEU A 171 -25.53 -11.25 6.38
C LEU A 171 -25.98 -11.50 7.83
N ALA A 172 -25.42 -12.52 8.48
CA ALA A 172 -25.68 -12.82 9.90
C ALA A 172 -25.30 -11.64 10.81
N GLY A 173 -25.90 -11.59 12.01
CA GLY A 173 -25.53 -10.60 13.03
C GLY A 173 -24.06 -10.73 13.43
N ASN A 174 -23.35 -9.60 13.59
CA ASN A 174 -21.89 -9.55 13.75
C ASN A 174 -21.10 -10.17 12.58
N GLY A 175 -21.74 -10.39 11.43
CA GLY A 175 -21.07 -10.88 10.24
C GLY A 175 -20.00 -9.91 9.76
N GLN A 176 -18.91 -10.47 9.26
CA GLN A 176 -17.71 -9.73 8.86
C GLN A 176 -17.69 -9.56 7.34
N VAL A 177 -17.22 -8.41 6.86
CA VAL A 177 -17.16 -8.10 5.42
C VAL A 177 -15.79 -7.56 5.07
N VAL A 178 -15.20 -8.07 3.99
CA VAL A 178 -14.07 -7.43 3.30
C VAL A 178 -14.58 -6.85 2.00
N ALA A 179 -14.64 -5.52 1.91
CA ALA A 179 -15.06 -4.81 0.71
C ALA A 179 -13.88 -4.15 0.01
N LEU A 180 -13.75 -4.32 -1.30
CA LEU A 180 -12.88 -3.47 -2.12
C LEU A 180 -13.54 -2.13 -2.36
N VAL A 181 -12.87 -1.09 -1.89
CA VAL A 181 -13.16 0.29 -2.24
C VAL A 181 -12.34 0.65 -3.47
N LYS A 182 -13.03 0.89 -4.58
CA LYS A 182 -12.45 1.26 -5.88
C LYS A 182 -12.73 2.73 -6.15
N PRO A 183 -11.78 3.65 -5.93
CA PRO A 183 -12.02 5.09 -6.03
C PRO A 183 -12.68 5.53 -7.34
N GLN A 184 -12.31 4.91 -8.45
CA GLN A 184 -12.85 5.20 -9.78
C GLN A 184 -14.35 4.93 -9.94
N PHE A 185 -14.96 4.14 -9.04
CA PHE A 185 -16.40 3.86 -9.04
C PHE A 185 -17.15 4.58 -7.90
N GLU A 186 -16.42 5.20 -6.98
CA GLU A 186 -16.98 5.87 -5.80
C GLU A 186 -16.88 7.40 -5.85
N ALA A 187 -15.85 7.92 -6.52
CA ALA A 187 -15.63 9.35 -6.68
C ALA A 187 -16.65 10.00 -7.62
N GLY A 188 -16.86 11.32 -7.46
CA GLY A 188 -17.66 12.10 -8.41
C GLY A 188 -17.00 12.12 -9.80
N ARG A 189 -17.80 12.26 -10.87
CA ARG A 189 -17.30 12.23 -12.26
C ARG A 189 -16.21 13.28 -12.51
N GLU A 190 -16.30 14.42 -11.85
CA GLU A 190 -15.37 15.55 -11.90
C GLU A 190 -14.02 15.27 -11.22
N GLN A 191 -13.95 14.25 -10.37
CA GLN A 191 -12.75 13.85 -9.63
C GLN A 191 -11.95 12.75 -10.34
N ILE A 192 -12.51 12.18 -11.42
CA ILE A 192 -11.91 11.10 -12.18
C ILE A 192 -10.98 11.70 -13.25
N GLY A 193 -9.70 11.36 -13.16
CA GLY A 193 -8.69 11.83 -14.12
C GLY A 193 -8.82 11.19 -15.51
N LYS A 194 -7.91 11.55 -16.41
CA LYS A 194 -7.83 10.94 -17.76
C LYS A 194 -7.77 9.40 -17.66
N ASN A 195 -8.54 8.73 -18.52
CA ASN A 195 -8.66 7.27 -18.60
C ASN A 195 -9.22 6.58 -17.33
N GLY A 196 -9.98 7.28 -16.50
CA GLY A 196 -10.61 6.64 -15.33
C GLY A 196 -9.65 6.44 -14.15
N ILE A 197 -8.51 7.13 -14.13
CA ILE A 197 -7.46 6.93 -13.12
C ILE A 197 -7.49 8.04 -12.09
N ILE A 198 -7.54 7.66 -10.81
CA ILE A 198 -7.41 8.59 -9.68
C ILE A 198 -6.03 8.43 -9.06
N LYS A 199 -5.20 9.47 -9.16
CA LYS A 199 -3.84 9.51 -8.60
C LYS A 199 -3.72 10.38 -7.36
N ASP A 200 -4.64 11.31 -7.14
CA ASP A 200 -4.56 12.25 -6.02
C ASP A 200 -4.93 11.55 -4.70
N PRO A 201 -3.99 11.44 -3.74
CA PRO A 201 -4.25 10.82 -2.44
C PRO A 201 -5.36 11.51 -1.65
N LYS A 202 -5.62 12.80 -1.90
CA LYS A 202 -6.73 13.53 -1.25
C LYS A 202 -8.07 12.99 -1.71
N ILE A 203 -8.20 12.66 -3.00
CA ILE A 203 -9.41 12.08 -3.57
C ILE A 203 -9.59 10.66 -3.01
N HIS A 204 -8.52 9.87 -2.93
CA HIS A 204 -8.57 8.55 -2.29
C HIS A 204 -9.08 8.61 -0.85
N PHE A 205 -8.57 9.56 -0.06
CA PHE A 205 -9.02 9.76 1.31
C PHE A 205 -10.50 10.17 1.38
N ALA A 206 -10.92 11.15 0.57
CA ALA A 206 -12.31 11.58 0.51
C ALA A 206 -13.26 10.44 0.14
N VAL A 207 -12.85 9.56 -0.79
CA VAL A 207 -13.61 8.35 -1.12
C VAL A 207 -13.73 7.42 0.07
N LEU A 208 -12.63 7.11 0.77
CA LEU A 208 -12.66 6.24 1.94
C LEU A 208 -13.58 6.79 3.05
N GLU A 209 -13.56 8.11 3.27
CA GLU A 209 -14.45 8.78 4.21
C GLU A 209 -15.92 8.68 3.79
N LYS A 210 -16.21 8.90 2.50
CA LYS A 210 -17.55 8.75 1.94
C LYS A 210 -18.08 7.32 2.14
N VAL A 211 -17.26 6.32 1.80
CA VAL A 211 -17.64 4.90 1.94
C VAL A 211 -17.84 4.50 3.39
N ALA A 212 -16.93 4.90 4.27
CA ALA A 212 -17.07 4.66 5.71
C ALA A 212 -18.35 5.29 6.28
N ALA A 213 -18.71 6.49 5.82
CA ALA A 213 -19.90 7.20 6.27
C ALA A 213 -21.19 6.47 5.87
N PHE A 214 -21.37 6.12 4.59
CA PHE A 214 -22.60 5.43 4.18
C PHE A 214 -22.65 3.97 4.69
N ALA A 215 -21.51 3.28 4.83
CA ALA A 215 -21.46 1.97 5.49
C ALA A 215 -22.05 2.04 6.90
N GLY A 216 -21.71 3.09 7.66
CA GLY A 216 -22.31 3.38 8.96
C GLY A 216 -23.83 3.57 8.91
N THR A 217 -24.33 4.31 7.91
CA THR A 217 -25.79 4.52 7.74
C THR A 217 -26.54 3.22 7.42
N HIS A 218 -25.86 2.27 6.78
CA HIS A 218 -26.38 0.94 6.41
C HIS A 218 -26.16 -0.12 7.50
N GLY A 219 -25.68 0.25 8.68
CA GLY A 219 -25.58 -0.67 9.84
C GLY A 219 -24.25 -1.42 9.96
N PHE A 220 -23.19 -0.95 9.28
CA PHE A 220 -21.85 -1.52 9.37
C PHE A 220 -20.89 -0.63 10.15
N ALA A 221 -20.10 -1.23 11.03
CA ALA A 221 -18.97 -0.57 11.68
C ALA A 221 -17.69 -0.80 10.86
N VAL A 222 -16.90 0.26 10.64
CA VAL A 222 -15.57 0.15 10.00
C VAL A 222 -14.55 -0.27 11.05
N MET A 223 -14.00 -1.46 10.87
CA MET A 223 -13.05 -2.08 11.81
C MET A 223 -11.60 -1.88 11.35
N GLY A 224 -11.34 -1.77 10.05
CA GLY A 224 -10.01 -1.56 9.49
C GLY A 224 -10.02 -1.13 8.03
N VAL A 225 -8.94 -0.47 7.59
CA VAL A 225 -8.71 -0.07 6.20
C VAL A 225 -7.25 -0.32 5.85
N ASP A 226 -7.00 -0.90 4.68
CA ASP A 226 -5.67 -1.09 4.10
C ASP A 226 -5.72 -0.88 2.57
N TYR A 227 -4.59 -0.92 1.87
CA TYR A 227 -4.51 -0.92 0.41
C TYR A 227 -4.52 -2.35 -0.16
N SER A 228 -5.07 -2.53 -1.37
CA SER A 228 -4.95 -3.79 -2.11
C SER A 228 -3.48 -4.05 -2.50
N PRO A 229 -2.96 -5.29 -2.42
CA PRO A 229 -1.58 -5.60 -2.79
C PRO A 229 -1.31 -5.49 -4.30
N ILE A 230 -2.38 -5.54 -5.11
CA ILE A 230 -2.32 -5.38 -6.56
C ILE A 230 -3.21 -4.21 -6.99
N GLN A 231 -2.83 -3.54 -8.08
CA GLN A 231 -3.62 -2.47 -8.66
C GLN A 231 -4.83 -3.02 -9.43
N GLY A 232 -5.90 -2.24 -9.45
CA GLY A 232 -7.10 -2.50 -10.23
C GLY A 232 -6.96 -2.09 -11.69
N GLY A 233 -8.09 -2.12 -12.41
CA GLY A 233 -8.16 -1.71 -13.81
C GLY A 233 -7.52 -0.35 -14.07
N HIS A 234 -6.74 -0.28 -15.15
CA HIS A 234 -5.99 0.91 -15.58
C HIS A 234 -4.94 1.44 -14.55
N GLY A 235 -4.54 0.62 -13.58
CA GLY A 235 -3.53 0.99 -12.57
C GLY A 235 -4.08 1.79 -11.39
N ASN A 236 -5.39 1.74 -11.16
CA ASN A 236 -5.99 2.39 -9.98
C ASN A 236 -5.54 1.69 -8.69
N ILE A 237 -5.22 2.49 -7.67
CA ILE A 237 -5.04 1.98 -6.31
C ILE A 237 -6.43 1.63 -5.76
N GLU A 238 -6.58 0.42 -5.27
CA GLU A 238 -7.80 -0.06 -4.59
C GLU A 238 -7.52 -0.22 -3.10
N PHE A 239 -8.56 -0.14 -2.27
CA PHE A 239 -8.44 -0.25 -0.81
C PHE A 239 -9.29 -1.39 -0.27
N LEU A 240 -8.79 -2.06 0.76
CA LEU A 240 -9.49 -3.10 1.52
C LEU A 240 -10.16 -2.43 2.71
N MET A 241 -11.47 -2.60 2.87
CA MET A 241 -12.22 -2.11 4.02
C MET A 241 -12.85 -3.29 4.77
N TYR A 242 -12.45 -3.48 6.03
CA TYR A 242 -13.07 -4.45 6.92
C TYR A 242 -14.25 -3.79 7.64
N LEU A 243 -15.43 -4.34 7.40
CA LEU A 243 -16.69 -3.95 8.03
C LEU A 243 -17.24 -5.07 8.90
N GLU A 244 -18.01 -4.71 9.93
CA GLU A 244 -18.78 -5.67 10.73
C GLU A 244 -20.22 -5.19 10.86
N LYS A 245 -21.19 -6.09 10.60
CA LYS A 245 -22.61 -5.79 10.76
C LYS A 245 -22.95 -5.63 12.24
N LYS A 246 -23.47 -4.47 12.65
CA LYS A 246 -23.89 -4.20 14.04
C LYS A 246 -25.41 -4.18 14.14
N LYS A 247 -25.95 -4.65 15.28
CA LYS A 247 -27.40 -4.64 15.57
C LYS A 247 -28.02 -3.24 15.70
N ARG A 248 -27.22 -2.19 15.91
CA ARG A 248 -27.68 -0.81 16.06
C ARG A 248 -26.97 0.05 15.02
N LYS A 249 -27.74 0.92 14.32
CA LYS A 249 -27.17 2.07 13.60
C LYS A 249 -26.45 2.94 14.64
N GLN A 250 -25.14 2.74 14.78
CA GLN A 250 -24.35 3.64 15.61
C GLN A 250 -24.21 4.95 14.84
N SER A 251 -24.97 5.96 15.26
CA SER A 251 -24.59 7.33 14.97
C SER A 251 -23.30 7.60 15.71
N GLN A 252 -22.24 7.92 14.97
CA GLN A 252 -20.93 8.33 15.49
C GLN A 252 -20.12 7.24 16.23
N LEU A 253 -19.37 6.46 15.45
CA LEU A 253 -18.01 6.10 15.86
C LEU A 253 -17.04 6.78 14.89
N GLN A 254 -16.78 8.04 15.21
CA GLN A 254 -15.70 8.82 14.64
C GLN A 254 -14.35 8.29 15.16
N SER A 255 -13.40 8.09 14.23
CA SER A 255 -11.99 8.52 14.35
C SER A 255 -10.85 7.53 14.60
N SER A 256 -11.02 6.24 14.92
CA SER A 256 -9.82 5.38 15.11
C SER A 256 -9.11 5.05 13.79
N TRP A 257 -9.85 4.68 12.74
CA TRP A 257 -9.24 4.38 11.43
C TRP A 257 -8.69 5.65 10.74
N ARG A 258 -9.29 6.82 10.96
CA ARG A 258 -8.78 8.11 10.43
C ARG A 258 -7.40 8.42 10.98
N LEU A 259 -7.16 8.18 12.28
CA LEU A 259 -5.85 8.36 12.91
C LEU A 259 -4.82 7.35 12.38
N LEU A 260 -5.21 6.07 12.27
CA LEU A 260 -4.37 5.01 11.71
C LEU A 260 -4.02 5.27 10.24
N TRP A 261 -4.98 5.72 9.44
CA TRP A 261 -4.78 6.03 8.02
C TRP A 261 -3.98 7.32 7.81
N SER A 262 -4.24 8.38 8.60
CA SER A 262 -3.43 9.60 8.58
C SER A 262 -1.96 9.33 8.94
N TRP A 263 -1.73 8.44 9.91
CA TRP A 263 -0.39 7.96 10.25
C TRP A 263 0.22 7.13 9.11
N HIS A 264 -0.54 6.22 8.52
CA HIS A 264 -0.07 5.34 7.43
C HIS A 264 0.23 6.09 6.13
N THR A 265 -0.62 7.05 5.72
CA THR A 265 -0.40 7.90 4.53
C THR A 265 0.77 8.87 4.71
N ARG A 266 0.96 9.43 5.91
CA ARG A 266 2.19 10.19 6.24
C ARG A 266 3.42 9.30 6.10
N ASN A 267 3.38 8.08 6.60
CA ASN A 267 4.51 7.15 6.53
C ASN A 267 4.80 6.63 5.10
N LEU A 268 3.78 6.39 4.27
CA LEU A 268 3.96 5.96 2.88
C LEU A 268 4.56 7.08 2.01
N ASN A 269 4.07 8.31 2.13
CA ASN A 269 4.67 9.47 1.45
C ASN A 269 6.09 9.75 1.95
N MET A 270 6.35 9.59 3.26
CA MET A 270 7.71 9.68 3.79
C MET A 270 8.62 8.56 3.27
N LYS A 271 8.16 7.31 3.16
CA LYS A 271 8.95 6.20 2.60
C LYS A 271 9.30 6.42 1.13
N SER A 272 8.34 6.79 0.28
CA SER A 272 8.58 7.08 -1.14
C SER A 272 9.53 8.26 -1.34
N LYS A 273 9.37 9.32 -0.54
CA LYS A 273 10.30 10.47 -0.54
C LYS A 273 11.70 10.08 -0.07
N ASN A 274 11.83 9.36 1.04
CA ASN A 274 13.13 8.95 1.58
C ASN A 274 13.89 8.05 0.62
N ILE A 275 13.20 7.13 -0.07
CA ILE A 275 13.82 6.29 -1.12
C ILE A 275 14.32 7.17 -2.27
N ARG A 276 13.51 8.13 -2.74
CA ARG A 276 13.91 9.06 -3.81
C ARG A 276 15.12 9.91 -3.40
N LEU A 277 15.10 10.48 -2.20
CA LEU A 277 16.21 11.28 -1.66
C LEU A 277 17.50 10.46 -1.56
N GLU A 278 17.42 9.20 -1.11
CA GLU A 278 18.59 8.33 -1.03
C GLU A 278 19.13 7.95 -2.42
N LYS A 279 18.27 7.71 -3.42
CA LYS A 279 18.72 7.48 -4.80
C LYS A 279 19.41 8.70 -5.40
N ILE A 280 18.86 9.91 -5.21
CA ILE A 280 19.51 11.16 -5.65
C ILE A 280 20.88 11.31 -4.98
N ARG A 281 20.95 11.05 -3.66
CA ARG A 281 22.20 11.11 -2.90
C ARG A 281 23.24 10.13 -3.43
N ARG A 282 22.85 8.88 -3.66
CA ARG A 282 23.73 7.85 -4.21
C ARG A 282 24.23 8.22 -5.61
N PHE A 283 23.34 8.70 -6.47
CA PHE A 283 23.70 9.07 -7.84
C PHE A 283 24.77 10.17 -7.90
N ILE A 284 24.58 11.26 -7.15
CA ILE A 284 25.53 12.38 -7.08
C ILE A 284 26.84 12.00 -6.36
N ARG A 285 26.80 11.03 -5.45
CA ARG A 285 28.02 10.50 -4.80
C ARG A 285 28.86 9.67 -5.76
N ASP A 286 28.19 8.86 -6.58
CA ASP A 286 28.83 7.82 -7.37
C ASP A 286 29.14 8.30 -8.81
N HIS A 287 28.59 9.44 -9.25
CA HIS A 287 28.74 10.01 -10.61
C HIS A 287 28.94 11.53 -10.59
N GLU A 288 29.62 12.08 -11.61
CA GLU A 288 29.68 13.51 -11.85
C GLU A 288 28.42 13.98 -12.58
N VAL A 289 27.52 14.65 -11.86
CA VAL A 289 26.19 15.04 -12.37
C VAL A 289 26.14 16.55 -12.61
N GLY A 290 25.89 17.00 -13.83
CA GLY A 290 25.91 18.43 -14.20
C GLY A 290 24.53 19.11 -14.14
N THR A 291 23.47 18.36 -14.43
CA THR A 291 22.13 18.91 -14.68
C THR A 291 21.03 18.24 -13.86
N GLN A 292 19.87 18.90 -13.73
CA GLN A 292 18.72 18.30 -13.03
C GLN A 292 18.06 17.22 -13.89
N GLU A 293 18.16 17.36 -15.21
CA GLU A 293 17.68 16.43 -16.23
C GLU A 293 18.32 15.06 -16.08
N GLU A 294 19.64 14.99 -15.85
CA GLU A 294 20.36 13.75 -15.56
C GLU A 294 19.82 13.03 -14.31
N ILE A 295 19.47 13.78 -13.25
CA ILE A 295 18.89 13.22 -12.02
C ILE A 295 17.48 12.69 -12.29
N VAL A 296 16.67 13.41 -13.08
CA VAL A 296 15.33 12.97 -13.48
C VAL A 296 15.39 11.70 -14.32
N GLU A 297 16.34 11.61 -15.25
CA GLU A 297 16.54 10.44 -16.11
C GLU A 297 17.00 9.23 -15.30
N HIS A 298 17.99 9.41 -14.41
CA HIS A 298 18.44 8.34 -13.52
C HIS A 298 17.32 7.84 -12.60
N LEU A 299 16.53 8.74 -12.01
CA LEU A 299 15.38 8.34 -11.19
C LEU A 299 14.37 7.54 -12.01
N LYS A 300 14.14 7.91 -13.27
CA LYS A 300 13.22 7.21 -14.17
C LYS A 300 13.73 5.81 -14.54
N GLU A 301 15.03 5.65 -14.79
CA GLU A 301 15.67 4.33 -15.00
C GLU A 301 15.52 3.43 -13.77
N GLU A 302 15.62 4.04 -12.59
CA GLU A 302 15.47 3.40 -11.28
C GLU A 302 14.00 3.21 -10.84
N GLY A 303 13.05 3.41 -11.76
CA GLY A 303 11.61 3.19 -11.57
C GLY A 303 10.86 4.30 -10.80
N ILE A 304 11.49 5.44 -10.55
CA ILE A 304 10.95 6.57 -9.78
C ILE A 304 10.53 7.70 -10.71
N SER A 305 9.23 8.00 -10.78
CA SER A 305 8.73 9.17 -11.52
C SER A 305 8.95 10.46 -10.73
N ALA A 306 9.74 11.38 -11.28
CA ALA A 306 9.94 12.72 -10.74
C ALA A 306 9.96 13.76 -11.87
N THR A 307 9.46 14.97 -11.60
CA THR A 307 9.61 16.12 -12.52
C THR A 307 10.83 16.94 -12.14
N GLN A 308 11.31 17.79 -13.05
CA GLN A 308 12.39 18.72 -12.78
C GLN A 308 12.10 19.61 -11.55
N ALA A 309 10.85 20.06 -11.38
CA ALA A 309 10.42 20.83 -10.22
C ALA A 309 10.48 20.04 -8.89
N THR A 310 10.21 18.73 -8.92
CA THR A 310 10.36 17.85 -7.74
C THR A 310 11.83 17.67 -7.39
N VAL A 311 12.67 17.36 -8.38
CA VAL A 311 14.12 17.21 -8.21
C VAL A 311 14.75 18.50 -7.69
N SER A 312 14.33 19.67 -8.17
CA SER A 312 14.80 20.97 -7.69
C SER A 312 14.54 21.17 -6.17
N ARG A 313 13.36 20.77 -5.69
CA ARG A 313 13.03 20.82 -4.25
C ARG A 313 13.86 19.82 -3.44
N ASP A 314 14.02 18.60 -3.95
CA ASP A 314 14.79 17.54 -3.29
C ASP A 314 16.28 17.88 -3.22
N ILE A 315 16.86 18.51 -4.26
CA ILE A 315 18.24 19.06 -4.26
C ILE A 315 18.42 20.08 -3.13
N LYS A 316 17.46 21.01 -3.00
CA LYS A 316 17.48 22.02 -1.95
C LYS A 316 17.37 21.39 -0.56
N GLU A 317 16.55 20.35 -0.42
CA GLU A 317 16.35 19.62 0.84
C GLU A 317 17.58 18.80 1.25
N LEU A 318 18.27 18.20 0.29
CA LEU A 318 19.51 17.45 0.50
C LEU A 318 20.74 18.35 0.74
N GLY A 319 20.59 19.67 0.58
CA GLY A 319 21.69 20.62 0.71
C GLY A 319 22.76 20.45 -0.37
N ILE A 320 22.40 19.89 -1.53
CA ILE A 320 23.30 19.71 -2.67
C ILE A 320 23.68 21.08 -3.24
N VAL A 321 24.97 21.26 -3.51
CA VAL A 321 25.53 22.50 -4.06
C VAL A 321 26.18 22.25 -5.41
N LYS A 322 26.39 23.31 -6.20
CA LYS A 322 27.17 23.21 -7.44
C LYS A 322 28.63 23.54 -7.16
N ARG A 323 29.54 22.62 -7.48
CA ARG A 323 30.99 22.82 -7.41
C ARG A 323 31.56 23.06 -8.81
N PRO A 324 32.38 24.10 -9.02
CA PRO A 324 33.08 24.29 -10.27
C PRO A 324 34.21 23.26 -10.46
N LEU A 325 34.40 22.80 -11.70
CA LEU A 325 35.50 21.98 -12.17
C LEU A 325 36.60 22.86 -12.79
N LYS A 326 37.79 22.28 -13.04
CA LYS A 326 38.96 22.99 -13.58
C LYS A 326 38.75 23.56 -14.98
N ASP A 327 37.78 23.01 -15.71
CA ASP A 327 37.38 23.41 -17.06
C ASP A 327 36.23 24.43 -17.07
N MET A 328 35.92 25.06 -15.93
CA MET A 328 34.81 26.01 -15.74
C MET A 328 33.40 25.43 -15.89
N THR A 329 33.26 24.09 -15.94
CA THR A 329 31.95 23.43 -15.84
C THR A 329 31.54 23.25 -14.37
N TYR A 330 30.27 22.92 -14.11
CA TYR A 330 29.74 22.75 -12.76
C TYR A 330 29.15 21.36 -12.59
N VAL A 331 29.45 20.73 -11.47
CA VAL A 331 28.84 19.46 -11.05
C VAL A 331 28.12 19.63 -9.72
N TYR A 332 27.06 18.89 -9.53
CA TYR A 332 26.44 18.76 -8.22
C TYR A 332 27.39 18.00 -7.30
N GLU A 333 27.58 18.55 -6.11
CA GLU A 333 28.32 17.93 -5.03
C GLU A 333 27.36 17.79 -3.86
N LEU A 334 27.33 16.59 -3.27
CA LEU A 334 26.75 16.47 -1.94
C LEU A 334 27.52 17.39 -0.99
N PRO A 335 26.86 17.98 0.00
CA PRO A 335 27.56 18.75 1.01
C PRO A 335 28.68 17.86 1.58
N ARG A 336 29.94 18.33 1.46
CA ARG A 336 31.11 17.63 1.99
C ARG A 336 30.77 17.23 3.42
N LYS A 337 30.89 15.94 3.75
CA LYS A 337 30.54 15.38 5.05
C LYS A 337 31.10 16.28 6.14
N HIS A 338 30.27 17.15 6.71
CA HIS A 338 30.44 17.43 8.11
C HIS A 338 29.85 16.23 8.84
N HIS A 339 30.60 15.80 9.84
CA HIS A 339 30.11 15.14 11.04
C HIS A 339 29.05 16.03 11.73
N GLN A 340 28.02 16.51 11.04
CA GLN A 340 27.22 17.64 11.50
C GLN A 340 26.13 17.23 12.50
N GLY A 341 25.83 15.92 12.60
CA GLY A 341 25.01 15.37 13.67
C GLY A 341 25.84 15.10 14.93
N ILE A 342 26.82 14.21 14.82
CA ILE A 342 27.65 13.78 15.95
C ILE A 342 28.65 14.87 16.39
N GLY A 343 29.35 15.52 15.48
CA GLY A 343 30.28 16.61 15.80
C GLY A 343 29.58 17.83 16.42
N MET A 344 28.32 18.09 16.06
CA MET A 344 27.49 19.10 16.76
C MET A 344 27.11 18.66 18.18
N ILE A 345 26.85 17.37 18.41
CA ILE A 345 26.65 16.84 19.76
C ILE A 345 27.95 16.94 20.56
N GLU A 346 29.05 16.42 20.01
CA GLU A 346 30.39 16.37 20.62
C GLU A 346 30.90 17.78 20.99
N SER A 347 30.89 18.72 20.05
CA SER A 347 31.36 20.11 20.27
C SER A 347 30.57 20.90 21.32
N ASN A 348 29.36 20.46 21.68
CA ASN A 348 28.54 21.10 22.69
C ASN A 348 28.57 20.35 24.03
N ILE A 349 29.20 19.17 24.12
CA ILE A 349 29.41 18.44 25.37
C ILE A 349 30.72 18.94 26.01
N LEU A 350 30.62 19.53 27.21
CA LEU A 350 31.76 19.92 28.03
C LEU A 350 32.35 18.73 28.79
N SER A 351 31.50 17.83 29.30
CA SER A 351 31.94 16.60 29.96
C SER A 351 30.82 15.55 30.00
N HIS A 352 31.17 14.30 30.29
CA HIS A 352 30.21 13.21 30.43
C HIS A 352 30.60 12.26 31.57
N ARG A 353 29.60 11.65 32.22
CA ARG A 353 29.78 10.54 33.18
C ARG A 353 28.78 9.44 32.89
N ARG A 354 29.25 8.18 32.93
CA ARG A 354 28.43 6.99 32.75
C ARG A 354 28.35 6.19 34.05
N MET A 355 27.17 5.68 34.37
CA MET A 355 26.93 4.68 35.41
C MET A 355 25.95 3.64 34.85
N GLY A 356 26.43 2.47 34.45
CA GLY A 356 25.59 1.45 33.80
C GLY A 356 24.99 1.93 32.47
N GLU A 357 23.67 1.92 32.36
CA GLU A 357 22.84 2.41 31.26
C GLU A 357 22.58 3.92 31.28
N TYR A 358 22.99 4.61 32.35
CA TYR A 358 22.81 6.04 32.54
C TYR A 358 24.03 6.82 32.05
N VAL A 359 23.80 7.88 31.27
CA VAL A 359 24.82 8.81 30.81
C VAL A 359 24.38 10.23 31.12
N ASN A 360 25.16 10.94 31.92
CA ASN A 360 24.96 12.35 32.20
C ASN A 360 25.96 13.19 31.40
N PHE A 361 25.46 14.09 30.56
CA PHE A 361 26.25 15.07 29.82
C PHE A 361 26.11 16.45 30.44
N THR A 362 27.24 17.12 30.62
CA THR A 362 27.30 18.57 30.87
C THR A 362 27.55 19.27 29.55
N MET A 363 26.73 20.25 29.24
CA MET A 363 26.62 20.90 27.93
C MET A 363 27.08 22.36 28.02
N VAL A 364 27.36 22.97 26.87
CA VAL A 364 27.40 24.43 26.76
C VAL A 364 26.01 24.97 27.10
N PRO A 365 25.87 25.96 28.00
CA PRO A 365 24.56 26.49 28.43
C PRO A 365 23.67 26.92 27.25
N GLY A 366 22.39 26.53 27.29
CA GLY A 366 21.40 26.88 26.25
C GLY A 366 21.40 25.95 25.02
N THR A 367 22.31 24.96 24.96
CA THR A 367 22.42 24.03 23.82
C THR A 367 21.71 22.69 24.06
N ALA A 368 21.34 22.41 25.32
CA ALA A 368 20.80 21.12 25.74
C ALA A 368 19.50 20.69 24.99
N PRO A 369 18.52 21.58 24.71
CA PRO A 369 17.33 21.20 23.94
C PRO A 369 17.66 20.76 22.51
N LEU A 370 18.64 21.43 21.88
CA LEU A 370 19.08 21.14 20.51
C LEU A 370 19.82 19.81 20.45
N VAL A 371 20.74 19.57 21.37
CA VAL A 371 21.52 18.32 21.45
C VAL A 371 20.63 17.14 21.83
N LYS A 372 19.69 17.30 22.76
CA LYS A 372 18.68 16.28 23.10
C LYS A 372 17.89 15.82 21.88
N ARG A 373 17.42 16.76 21.05
CA ARG A 373 16.67 16.42 19.82
C ARG A 373 17.53 15.59 18.88
N ARG A 374 18.80 15.96 18.69
CA ARG A 374 19.73 15.23 17.83
C ARG A 374 20.08 13.84 18.36
N LEU A 375 20.33 13.71 19.67
CA LEU A 375 20.54 12.41 20.31
C LEU A 375 19.35 11.46 20.10
N ARG A 376 18.11 11.97 20.25
CA ARG A 376 16.89 11.20 19.97
C ARG A 376 16.73 10.82 18.50
N GLU A 377 17.14 11.67 17.57
CA GLU A 377 17.06 11.39 16.13
C GLU A 377 18.05 10.30 15.71
N ILE A 378 19.28 10.35 16.23
CA ILE A 378 20.38 9.46 15.81
C ILE A 378 20.30 8.11 16.53
N TYR A 379 20.04 8.12 17.84
CA TYR A 379 20.13 6.92 18.69
C TYR A 379 18.76 6.45 19.20
N LYS A 380 17.70 6.72 18.42
CA LYS A 380 16.30 6.46 18.82
C LYS A 380 16.07 5.05 19.35
N GLU A 381 16.64 4.04 18.69
CA GLU A 381 16.43 2.62 19.01
C GLU A 381 17.26 2.15 20.21
N HIS A 382 18.22 2.97 20.69
CA HIS A 382 19.11 2.66 21.81
C HIS A 382 18.77 3.43 23.09
N ILE A 383 17.89 4.45 23.00
CA ILE A 383 17.52 5.31 24.12
C ILE A 383 16.15 4.89 24.67
N PHE A 384 16.11 4.48 25.94
CA PHE A 384 14.87 4.29 26.68
C PHE A 384 14.23 5.65 27.02
N SER A 385 15.02 6.57 27.58
CA SER A 385 14.55 7.92 27.92
C SER A 385 15.67 8.95 27.91
N ILE A 386 15.33 10.22 27.78
CA ILE A 386 16.28 11.33 27.84
C ILE A 386 15.59 12.60 28.33
N VAL A 387 16.18 13.18 29.37
CA VAL A 387 15.74 14.39 30.09
C VAL A 387 16.82 15.44 29.94
N ALA A 388 16.43 16.71 29.86
CA ALA A 388 17.37 17.82 29.77
C ALA A 388 16.91 18.99 30.62
N ASP A 389 17.89 19.69 31.18
CA ASP A 389 17.79 21.01 31.80
C ASP A 389 18.63 22.00 30.96
N ASP A 390 18.85 23.23 31.43
CA ASP A 390 19.51 24.31 30.66
C ASP A 390 20.92 23.96 30.15
N ASP A 391 21.73 23.26 30.95
CA ASP A 391 23.10 22.88 30.64
C ASP A 391 23.39 21.38 30.83
N THR A 392 22.38 20.57 31.12
CA THR A 392 22.57 19.16 31.51
C THR A 392 21.61 18.25 30.75
N ILE A 393 22.11 17.10 30.29
CA ILE A 393 21.30 16.05 29.67
C ILE A 393 21.53 14.73 30.41
N LEU A 394 20.46 14.11 30.91
CA LEU A 394 20.46 12.74 31.40
C LEU A 394 19.86 11.82 30.32
N LEU A 395 20.68 10.94 29.76
CA LEU A 395 20.32 9.90 28.80
C LEU A 395 20.27 8.55 29.51
N ILE A 396 19.21 7.79 29.25
CA ILE A 396 18.98 6.43 29.75
C ILE A 396 18.88 5.49 28.53
N ALA A 397 19.84 4.60 28.36
CA ALA A 397 19.82 3.58 27.30
C ALA A 397 19.00 2.35 27.72
N TYR A 398 18.65 1.44 26.79
CA TYR A 398 17.97 0.19 27.20
C TYR A 398 18.93 -0.79 27.89
N SER A 399 20.24 -0.62 27.71
CA SER A 399 21.24 -1.46 28.38
C SER A 399 22.59 -0.75 28.52
N ALA A 400 23.43 -1.23 29.44
CA ALA A 400 24.78 -0.70 29.62
C ALA A 400 25.65 -0.78 28.35
N PRO A 401 25.64 -1.86 27.54
CA PRO A 401 26.39 -1.90 26.27
C PRO A 401 25.92 -0.85 25.26
N GLU A 402 24.64 -0.54 25.20
CA GLU A 402 24.13 0.49 24.29
C GLU A 402 24.56 1.90 24.71
N ALA A 403 24.53 2.21 26.01
CA ALA A 403 25.10 3.45 26.53
C ALA A 403 26.57 3.61 26.12
N GLU A 404 27.34 2.52 26.13
CA GLU A 404 28.73 2.51 25.69
C GLU A 404 28.89 2.72 24.18
N ASN A 405 28.06 2.06 23.37
CA ASN A 405 28.07 2.23 21.91
C ASN A 405 27.72 3.67 21.50
N ILE A 406 26.77 4.31 22.19
CA ILE A 406 26.43 5.72 21.98
C ILE A 406 27.65 6.60 22.27
N LEU A 407 28.33 6.40 23.40
CA LEU A 407 29.52 7.18 23.78
C LEU A 407 30.68 6.99 22.80
N LYS A 408 31.01 5.74 22.43
CA LYS A 408 32.04 5.44 21.42
C LYS A 408 31.72 6.08 20.08
N SER A 409 30.45 6.06 19.69
CA SER A 409 29.99 6.71 18.47
C SER A 409 30.11 8.24 18.54
N ILE A 410 29.91 8.87 19.69
CA ILE A 410 29.97 10.34 19.85
C ILE A 410 31.41 10.84 19.88
N PHE A 411 32.29 10.18 20.64
CA PHE A 411 33.66 10.63 20.89
C PHE A 411 34.72 9.90 20.04
N GLY A 412 34.30 8.99 19.17
CA GLY A 412 35.19 8.28 18.24
C GLY A 412 36.23 7.38 18.91
N TRP A 413 35.85 6.71 20.01
CA TRP A 413 36.73 5.80 20.78
C TRP A 413 36.88 4.42 20.17
#